data_AF-A0A3M1DM97-F1
#
_entry.id   AF-A0A3M1DM97-F1
#
_cell.length_a   1.000
_cell.length_b   1.000
_cell.length_c   1.000
_cell.angle_alpha   90.00
_cell.angle_beta   90.00
_cell.angle_gamma   90.00
#
_symmetry.space_group_name_H-M   'P 1'
#
loop_
_entity.id
_entity.type
_entity.pdbx_description
1 polymer ?
#
loop_
_entity_poly.entity_id
_entity_poly.type
_entity_poly.pdbx_seq_one_letter_code
_entity_poly.pdbx_strand_id
1 'polypeptide(L)'
;MRELIDKICDDIALGASLNTAAKNHNVAPSTVLKWLDADETERPGSEYLRVRYARACYERGVFYGERVSEIGECALRGEVDPRAADVAIRAHQWTSARMSPSRFGDKVEITGDFKPAVEIKLVAEVPPPKKKIEAAPVDEAPQ
;
A
#
# COMPACT_ATOMS: atom_id res chain seq x y z
N MET A 1 -20.80 -10.54 12.53
CA MET A 1 -20.11 -9.73 11.50
C MET A 1 -18.64 -9.50 11.83
N ARG A 2 -18.29 -8.98 13.02
CA ARG A 2 -16.89 -8.84 13.45
C ARG A 2 -16.09 -10.15 13.36
N GLU A 3 -16.67 -11.25 13.84
CA GLU A 3 -16.06 -12.58 13.73
C GLU A 3 -15.77 -13.04 12.28
N LEU A 4 -16.63 -12.68 11.33
CA LEU A 4 -16.42 -13.00 9.91
C LEU A 4 -15.28 -12.15 9.34
N ILE A 5 -15.23 -10.87 9.69
CA ILE A 5 -14.13 -9.97 9.35
C ILE A 5 -12.83 -10.58 9.90
N ASP A 6 -12.82 -10.95 11.18
CA ASP A 6 -11.74 -11.66 11.90
C ASP A 6 -11.19 -12.82 11.09
N LYS A 7 -12.02 -13.82 10.82
CA LYS A 7 -11.59 -14.99 10.05
C LYS A 7 -11.04 -14.64 8.66
N ILE A 8 -11.68 -13.72 7.92
CA ILE A 8 -11.21 -13.32 6.59
C ILE A 8 -9.82 -12.68 6.66
N CYS A 9 -9.61 -11.69 7.53
CA CYS A 9 -8.29 -11.06 7.57
C CYS A 9 -7.24 -11.93 8.28
N ASP A 10 -7.62 -12.94 9.06
CA ASP A 10 -6.67 -13.88 9.67
C ASP A 10 -6.10 -14.78 8.57
N ASP A 11 -6.96 -15.28 7.68
CA ASP A 11 -6.54 -16.01 6.48
C ASP A 11 -5.59 -15.14 5.62
N ILE A 12 -5.91 -13.84 5.46
CA ILE A 12 -5.05 -12.91 4.70
C ILE A 12 -3.70 -12.76 5.39
N ALA A 13 -3.67 -12.53 6.72
CA ALA A 13 -2.43 -12.41 7.47
C ALA A 13 -1.55 -13.65 7.33
N LEU A 14 -2.16 -14.84 7.23
CA LEU A 14 -1.50 -16.13 7.01
C LEU A 14 -1.13 -16.42 5.54
N GLY A 15 -1.15 -15.42 4.66
CA GLY A 15 -0.71 -15.58 3.27
C GLY A 15 -1.83 -15.75 2.25
N ALA A 16 -3.09 -15.86 2.65
CA ALA A 16 -4.16 -16.02 1.67
C ALA A 16 -4.35 -14.77 0.81
N SER A 17 -4.70 -14.99 -0.46
CA SER A 17 -5.25 -13.92 -1.29
C SER A 17 -6.64 -13.53 -0.78
N LEU A 18 -7.08 -12.30 -1.03
CA LEU A 18 -8.46 -11.90 -0.71
C LEU A 18 -9.48 -12.84 -1.37
N ASN A 19 -9.18 -13.32 -2.58
CA ASN A 19 -10.04 -14.26 -3.28
C ASN A 19 -10.22 -15.58 -2.51
N THR A 20 -9.10 -16.16 -2.06
CA THR A 20 -9.09 -17.40 -1.27
C THR A 20 -9.77 -17.19 0.08
N ALA A 21 -9.37 -16.15 0.82
CA ALA A 21 -9.92 -15.84 2.14
C ALA A 21 -11.43 -15.61 2.08
N ALA A 22 -11.92 -14.80 1.13
CA ALA A 22 -13.35 -14.55 1.00
C ALA A 22 -14.12 -15.84 0.65
N LYS A 23 -13.59 -16.65 -0.27
CA LYS A 23 -14.19 -17.93 -0.67
C LYS A 23 -14.27 -18.94 0.48
N ASN A 24 -13.25 -19.04 1.32
CA ASN A 24 -13.25 -19.93 2.49
C ASN A 24 -14.43 -19.66 3.43
N HIS A 25 -14.88 -18.40 3.49
CA HIS A 25 -15.98 -17.96 4.33
C HIS A 25 -17.28 -17.75 3.54
N ASN A 26 -17.38 -18.28 2.32
CA ASN A 26 -18.55 -18.18 1.43
C ASN A 26 -18.96 -16.73 1.11
N VAL A 27 -17.97 -15.83 1.01
CA VAL A 27 -18.18 -14.42 0.65
C VAL A 27 -17.56 -14.17 -0.73
N ALA A 28 -18.28 -13.45 -1.60
CA ALA A 28 -17.70 -12.99 -2.85
C ALA A 28 -16.60 -11.95 -2.57
N PRO A 29 -15.43 -12.00 -3.23
CA PRO A 29 -14.37 -11.02 -3.01
C PRO A 29 -14.82 -9.58 -3.29
N SER A 30 -15.67 -9.38 -4.30
CA SER A 30 -16.29 -8.09 -4.63
C SER A 30 -17.15 -7.54 -3.49
N THR A 31 -17.76 -8.40 -2.70
CA THR A 31 -18.54 -8.02 -1.53
C THR A 31 -17.63 -7.47 -0.43
N VAL A 32 -16.48 -8.10 -0.18
CA VAL A 32 -15.50 -7.58 0.81
C VAL A 32 -14.95 -6.22 0.36
N LEU A 33 -14.66 -6.05 -0.94
CA LEU A 33 -14.23 -4.76 -1.48
C LEU A 33 -15.28 -3.67 -1.28
N LYS A 34 -16.55 -3.97 -1.57
CA LYS A 34 -17.66 -3.03 -1.27
C LYS A 34 -17.75 -2.67 0.21
N TRP A 35 -17.43 -3.60 1.11
CA TRP A 35 -17.44 -3.32 2.55
C TRP A 35 -16.25 -2.45 2.99
N LEU A 36 -15.12 -2.52 2.30
CA LEU A 36 -13.97 -1.65 2.56
C LEU A 36 -14.25 -0.21 2.09
N ASP A 37 -14.95 -0.05 0.97
CA ASP A 37 -15.29 1.24 0.37
C ASP A 37 -16.48 1.94 1.05
N ALA A 38 -17.36 1.19 1.73
CA ALA A 38 -18.53 1.74 2.40
C ALA A 38 -18.17 2.56 3.66
N ASP A 39 -18.90 3.64 3.92
CA ASP A 39 -18.75 4.39 5.15
C ASP A 39 -19.44 3.70 6.35
N GLU A 40 -19.12 4.14 7.57
CA GLU A 40 -19.69 3.56 8.80
C GLU A 40 -21.21 3.76 8.89
N THR A 41 -21.74 4.82 8.26
CA THR A 41 -23.17 5.12 8.14
C THR A 41 -23.89 4.17 7.20
N GLU A 42 -23.28 3.84 6.05
CA GLU A 42 -23.84 2.92 5.07
C GLU A 42 -23.76 1.47 5.53
N ARG A 43 -22.66 1.14 6.22
CA ARG A 43 -22.42 -0.20 6.74
C ARG A 43 -21.67 -0.12 8.08
N PRO A 44 -22.35 -0.46 9.19
CA PRO A 44 -21.70 -0.58 10.49
C PRO A 44 -20.59 -1.64 10.48
N GLY A 45 -19.42 -1.28 11.00
CA GLY A 45 -18.22 -2.12 11.05
C GLY A 45 -17.27 -1.98 9.86
N SER A 46 -17.53 -1.06 8.93
CA SER A 46 -16.62 -0.78 7.80
C SER A 46 -15.31 -0.15 8.27
N GLU A 47 -15.35 0.75 9.26
CA GLU A 47 -14.12 1.31 9.84
C GLU A 47 -13.26 0.23 10.49
N TYR A 48 -13.91 -0.65 11.27
CA TYR A 48 -13.24 -1.79 11.88
C TYR A 48 -12.60 -2.71 10.84
N LEU A 49 -13.34 -3.04 9.76
CA LEU A 49 -12.81 -3.83 8.65
C LEU A 49 -11.59 -3.17 8.00
N ARG A 50 -11.62 -1.86 7.71
CA ARG A 50 -10.47 -1.16 7.10
C ARG A 50 -9.21 -1.27 7.94
N VAL A 51 -9.32 -1.02 9.25
CA VAL A 51 -8.18 -1.12 10.18
C VAL A 51 -7.65 -2.55 10.24
N ARG A 52 -8.55 -3.53 10.41
CA ARG A 52 -8.16 -4.95 10.49
C ARG A 52 -7.54 -5.45 9.18
N TYR A 53 -8.10 -5.05 8.04
CA TYR A 53 -7.62 -5.42 6.72
C TYR A 53 -6.24 -4.83 6.40
N ALA A 54 -6.01 -3.55 6.74
CA ALA A 54 -4.70 -2.92 6.58
C ALA A 54 -3.64 -3.64 7.42
N ARG A 55 -3.96 -3.97 8.67
CA ARG A 55 -3.08 -4.76 9.54
C ARG A 55 -2.80 -6.15 9.00
N ALA A 56 -3.83 -6.86 8.54
CA ALA A 56 -3.66 -8.17 7.94
C ALA A 56 -2.82 -8.13 6.66
N CYS A 57 -2.96 -7.10 5.82
CA CYS A 57 -2.08 -6.90 4.67
C CYS A 57 -0.62 -6.72 5.10
N TYR A 58 -0.38 -5.95 6.16
CA TYR A 58 0.95 -5.78 6.72
C TYR A 58 1.52 -7.10 7.27
N GLU A 59 0.72 -7.88 8.01
CA GLU A 59 1.13 -9.18 8.55
C GLU A 59 1.36 -10.20 7.44
N ARG A 60 0.57 -10.15 6.35
CA ARG A 60 0.81 -10.97 5.14
C ARG A 60 2.16 -10.68 4.50
N GLY A 61 2.58 -9.42 4.50
CA GLY A 61 3.93 -9.05 4.04
C GLY A 61 5.02 -9.71 4.89
N VAL A 62 4.83 -9.78 6.21
CA VAL A 62 5.72 -10.52 7.11
C VAL A 62 5.70 -12.02 6.82
N PHE A 63 4.53 -12.62 6.65
CA PHE A 63 4.40 -14.03 6.27
C PHE A 63 5.18 -14.37 5.00
N TYR A 64 5.07 -13.55 3.97
CA TYR A 64 5.84 -13.76 2.73
C TYR A 64 7.33 -13.53 2.91
N GLY A 65 7.75 -12.63 3.81
CA GLY A 65 9.15 -12.49 4.20
C GLY A 65 9.71 -13.79 4.80
N GLU A 66 8.99 -14.42 5.73
CA GLU A 66 9.40 -15.69 6.34
C GLU A 66 9.43 -16.85 5.34
N ARG A 67 8.48 -16.87 4.40
CA ARG A 67 8.40 -17.88 3.32
C ARG A 67 9.66 -17.95 2.46
N VAL A 68 10.39 -16.85 2.31
CA VAL A 68 11.66 -16.83 1.57
C VAL A 68 12.66 -17.82 2.17
N SER A 69 12.80 -17.83 3.50
CA SER A 69 13.70 -18.74 4.21
C SER A 69 13.26 -20.18 4.06
N GLU A 70 11.96 -20.47 4.25
CA GLU A 70 11.41 -21.83 4.10
C GLU A 70 11.67 -22.40 2.70
N ILE A 71 11.42 -21.61 1.65
CA ILE A 71 11.65 -22.04 0.25
C ILE A 71 13.14 -22.25 -0.02
N GLY A 72 13.99 -21.38 0.52
CA GLY A 72 15.45 -21.54 0.42
C GLY A 72 15.93 -22.86 1.03
N GLU A 73 15.43 -23.22 2.20
CA GLU A 73 15.78 -24.50 2.83
C GLU A 73 15.24 -25.70 2.04
N CYS A 74 14.01 -25.64 1.53
CA CYS A 74 13.47 -26.70 0.68
C CYS A 74 14.31 -26.91 -0.59
N ALA A 75 14.81 -25.84 -1.20
CA ALA A 75 15.71 -25.91 -2.35
C ALA A 75 17.06 -26.55 -1.98
N LEU A 76 17.63 -26.21 -0.83
CA LEU A 76 18.88 -26.83 -0.33
C LEU A 76 18.72 -28.33 -0.04
N ARG A 77 17.53 -28.76 0.40
CA ARG A 77 17.20 -30.19 0.59
C ARG A 77 16.86 -30.92 -0.70
N GLY A 78 16.73 -30.22 -1.83
CA GLY A 78 16.36 -30.79 -3.12
C GLY A 78 14.87 -31.14 -3.25
N GLU A 79 14.01 -30.59 -2.37
CA GLU A 79 12.56 -30.82 -2.37
C GLU A 79 11.84 -30.02 -3.47
N VAL A 80 12.47 -28.93 -3.93
CA VAL A 80 11.94 -28.04 -4.96
C VAL A 80 13.04 -27.75 -5.98
N ASP A 81 12.65 -27.66 -7.26
CA ASP A 81 13.56 -27.24 -8.32
C ASP A 81 14.17 -25.85 -8.02
N PRO A 82 15.50 -25.68 -8.08
CA PRO A 82 16.14 -24.41 -7.75
C PRO A 82 15.65 -23.20 -8.57
N ARG A 83 15.24 -23.40 -9.84
CA ARG A 83 14.72 -22.29 -10.66
C ARG A 83 13.31 -21.92 -10.24
N ALA A 84 12.47 -22.90 -9.93
CA ALA A 84 11.16 -22.65 -9.35
C ALA A 84 11.27 -21.93 -7.99
N ALA A 85 12.24 -22.33 -7.16
CA ALA A 85 12.52 -21.70 -5.88
C ALA A 85 12.96 -20.22 -6.04
N ASP A 86 13.86 -19.91 -6.98
CA ASP A 86 14.29 -18.53 -7.25
C ASP A 86 13.12 -17.63 -7.64
N VAL A 87 12.26 -18.09 -8.55
CA VAL A 87 11.06 -17.34 -8.97
C VAL A 87 10.13 -17.07 -7.78
N ALA A 88 9.89 -18.09 -6.95
CA ALA A 88 9.04 -17.96 -5.78
C ALA A 88 9.64 -16.99 -4.74
N ILE A 89 10.94 -17.11 -4.44
CA ILE A 89 11.66 -16.23 -3.52
C ILE A 89 11.54 -14.76 -3.98
N ARG A 90 11.80 -14.48 -5.26
CA ARG A 90 11.72 -13.11 -5.79
C ARG A 90 10.30 -12.55 -5.73
N ALA A 91 9.30 -13.36 -6.03
CA ALA A 91 7.90 -12.97 -5.91
C ALA A 91 7.54 -12.63 -4.45
N HIS A 92 7.99 -13.43 -3.48
CA HIS A 92 7.75 -13.19 -2.07
C HIS A 92 8.48 -11.96 -1.54
N GLN A 93 9.76 -11.76 -1.88
CA GLN A 93 10.53 -10.56 -1.53
C GLN A 93 9.88 -9.29 -2.05
N TRP A 94 9.47 -9.29 -3.31
CA TRP A 94 8.80 -8.14 -3.91
C TRP A 94 7.46 -7.84 -3.24
N THR A 95 6.71 -8.89 -2.89
CA THR A 95 5.41 -8.75 -2.23
C THR A 95 5.58 -8.26 -0.79
N SER A 96 6.54 -8.79 -0.04
CA SER A 96 6.81 -8.39 1.34
C SER A 96 7.30 -6.94 1.43
N ALA A 97 8.14 -6.49 0.50
CA ALA A 97 8.59 -5.09 0.41
C ALA A 97 7.44 -4.10 0.18
N ARG A 98 6.41 -4.50 -0.58
CA ARG A 98 5.24 -3.64 -0.86
C ARG A 98 4.21 -3.64 0.26
N MET A 99 4.05 -4.78 0.94
CA MET A 99 3.06 -4.93 2.01
C MET A 99 3.58 -4.48 3.37
N SER A 100 4.89 -4.60 3.62
CA SER A 100 5.54 -4.17 4.87
C SER A 100 6.83 -3.38 4.57
N PRO A 101 6.74 -2.21 3.91
CA PRO A 101 7.89 -1.45 3.44
C PRO A 101 8.85 -1.03 4.55
N SER A 102 8.34 -0.77 5.77
CA SER A 102 9.20 -0.42 6.90
C SER A 102 10.15 -1.54 7.33
N ARG A 103 9.78 -2.81 7.11
CA ARG A 103 10.58 -3.98 7.47
C ARG A 103 11.44 -4.49 6.31
N PHE A 104 10.85 -4.65 5.13
CA PHE A 104 11.47 -5.31 3.98
C PHE A 104 11.72 -4.38 2.78
N GLY A 105 11.43 -3.09 2.91
CA GLY A 105 11.79 -2.11 1.90
C GLY A 105 13.31 -1.92 1.81
N ASP A 106 13.77 -1.53 0.63
CA ASP A 106 15.18 -1.24 0.39
C ASP A 106 15.64 -0.08 1.29
N LYS A 107 16.73 -0.32 2.03
CA LYS A 107 17.36 0.69 2.90
C LYS A 107 18.60 1.21 2.20
N VAL A 108 18.61 2.51 1.91
CA VAL A 108 19.74 3.20 1.30
C VAL A 108 20.17 4.33 2.23
N GLU A 109 21.41 4.25 2.72
CA GLU A 109 22.07 5.37 3.38
C GLU A 109 22.72 6.23 2.31
N ILE A 110 22.31 7.51 2.24
CA ILE A 110 22.90 8.47 1.30
C ILE A 110 23.88 9.32 2.09
N THR A 111 25.17 9.06 1.91
CA THR A 111 26.26 9.88 2.46
C THR A 111 26.87 10.71 1.35
N GLY A 112 27.00 12.01 1.54
CA GLY A 112 27.66 12.92 0.61
C GLY A 112 27.51 14.38 1.03
N ASP A 113 28.50 15.22 0.68
CA ASP A 113 28.43 16.67 0.84
C ASP A 113 27.39 17.25 -0.13
N PHE A 114 26.12 17.21 0.27
CA PHE A 114 25.06 17.90 -0.44
C PHE A 114 25.34 19.40 -0.39
N LYS A 115 25.84 19.97 -1.48
CA LYS A 115 25.69 21.39 -1.74
C LYS A 115 24.24 21.62 -2.16
N PRO A 116 23.37 22.18 -1.31
CA PRO A 116 22.01 22.46 -1.74
C PRO A 116 22.05 23.46 -2.89
N ALA A 117 21.47 23.09 -4.03
CA ALA A 117 21.32 23.99 -5.18
C ALA A 117 20.26 25.09 -4.95
N VAL A 118 19.59 25.06 -3.79
CA VAL A 118 18.46 25.94 -3.47
C VAL A 118 18.78 26.72 -2.19
N GLU A 119 18.94 28.05 -2.32
CA GLU A 119 18.92 28.96 -1.18
C GLU A 119 17.49 29.11 -0.67
N ILE A 120 17.19 28.54 0.49
CA ILE A 120 15.93 28.78 1.20
C ILE A 120 16.08 30.11 1.96
N LYS A 121 15.55 31.20 1.38
CA LYS A 121 15.40 32.47 2.09
C LYS A 121 14.05 32.49 2.78
N LEU A 122 14.04 32.49 4.10
CA LEU A 122 12.86 32.82 4.90
C LEU A 122 12.53 34.29 4.65
N VAL A 123 11.52 34.54 3.82
CA VAL A 123 11.00 35.89 3.60
C VAL A 123 10.02 36.19 4.74
N ALA A 124 10.37 37.12 5.62
CA ALA A 124 9.55 37.53 6.76
C ALA A 124 8.28 38.30 6.36
N GLU A 125 8.17 38.71 5.10
CA GLU A 125 7.07 39.54 4.60
C GLU A 125 6.46 38.91 3.35
N VAL A 126 5.19 38.52 3.43
CA VAL A 126 4.42 38.04 2.29
C VAL A 126 4.33 39.18 1.28
N PRO A 127 4.87 39.05 0.05
CA PRO A 127 4.72 40.11 -0.94
C PRO A 127 3.23 40.32 -1.23
N PRO A 128 2.76 41.58 -1.28
CA PRO A 128 1.35 41.87 -1.42
C PRO A 128 0.81 41.22 -2.71
N PRO A 129 -0.43 40.70 -2.68
CA PRO A 129 -1.00 40.01 -3.83
C PRO A 129 -0.97 40.95 -5.04
N LYS A 130 -0.42 40.47 -6.16
CA LYS A 130 -0.41 41.22 -7.42
C LYS A 130 -1.83 41.65 -7.73
N LYS A 131 -2.06 42.97 -7.84
CA LYS A 131 -3.35 43.54 -8.25
C LYS A 131 -3.82 42.82 -9.52
N LYS A 132 -5.10 42.44 -9.55
CA LYS A 132 -5.78 41.93 -10.76
C LYS A 132 -5.41 42.86 -11.92
N ILE A 133 -4.92 42.28 -13.00
CA ILE A 133 -4.86 42.95 -14.29
C ILE A 133 -6.33 43.25 -14.62
N GLU A 134 -6.72 44.52 -14.55
CA GLU A 134 -8.00 44.97 -15.06
C GLU A 134 -8.02 44.65 -16.56
N ALA A 135 -9.05 43.92 -16.98
CA ALA A 135 -9.27 43.61 -18.38
C ALA A 135 -9.30 44.92 -19.16
N ALA A 136 -8.49 45.02 -20.21
CA ALA A 136 -8.53 46.14 -21.14
C ALA A 136 -9.96 46.33 -21.67
N PRO A 137 -10.44 47.57 -21.83
CA PRO A 137 -11.76 47.82 -22.39
C PRO A 137 -11.79 47.28 -23.83
N VAL A 138 -12.84 46.51 -24.13
CA VAL A 138 -13.13 46.06 -25.49
C VAL A 138 -13.61 47.30 -26.26
N ASP A 139 -12.78 47.79 -27.17
CA ASP A 139 -13.17 48.85 -28.12
C ASP A 139 -14.41 48.39 -28.90
N GLU A 140 -15.45 49.23 -28.89
CA GLU A 140 -16.63 49.11 -29.74
C GLU A 140 -16.22 49.21 -31.23
N ALA A 141 -16.52 48.18 -32.02
CA ALA A 141 -16.47 48.28 -33.48
C ALA A 141 -17.80 48.87 -34.00
N PRO A 142 -17.75 49.86 -34.91
CA PRO A 142 -18.95 50.52 -35.42
C PRO A 142 -19.69 49.65 -36.45
N GLN A 143 -21.03 49.70 -36.31
CA GLN A 143 -22.16 49.27 -37.15
C GLN A 143 -21.88 48.51 -38.46
#